data_AF-A0A7C9DSH9-F1
#
_entry.id   AF-A0A7C9DSH9-F1
#
_cell.length_a   1.000
_cell.length_b   1.000
_cell.length_c   1.000
_cell.angle_alpha   90.00
_cell.angle_beta   90.00
_cell.angle_gamma   90.00
#
_symmetry.space_group_name_H-M   'P 1'
#
loop_
_entity.id
_entity.type
_entity.pdbx_description
1 polymer ?
#
loop_
_entity_poly.entity_id
_entity_poly.type
_entity_poly.pdbx_seq_one_letter_code
_entity_poly.pdbx_strand_id
1 'polypeptide(L)'
;WWMVKSGLEEPESEYTEPRVSPYRLAAHLTSAFVIYCSLLWTALSVVMPEPPVESLAWVNGATKVKRLALPVSLLVGITALSGAFVAGNDAGRAYNTFPKMGDTWIPDDVLSMKPPLELF
;
A
#
# COMPACT_ATOMS: atom_id res chain seq x y z
N TRP A 1 15.63 -9.12 8.48
CA TRP A 1 15.61 -8.65 9.88
C TRP A 1 15.63 -7.11 10.02
N TRP A 2 15.11 -6.38 9.02
CA TRP A 2 15.07 -4.91 8.99
C TRP A 2 13.71 -4.32 9.43
N MET A 3 12.74 -5.09 9.93
CA MET A 3 11.50 -4.53 10.52
C MET A 3 11.52 -4.62 12.06
N VAL A 4 12.06 -5.71 12.60
CA VAL A 4 12.18 -5.94 14.05
C VAL A 4 13.27 -5.09 14.70
N LYS A 5 14.41 -4.86 14.03
CA LYS A 5 15.58 -4.17 14.62
C LYS A 5 15.36 -2.69 15.03
N SER A 6 14.32 -2.02 14.53
CA SER A 6 13.99 -0.60 14.81
C SER A 6 13.15 -0.47 16.06
N GLY A 7 12.34 -1.48 16.38
CA GLY A 7 11.57 -1.46 17.61
C GLY A 7 12.44 -1.70 18.84
N LEU A 8 13.74 -1.98 18.63
CA LEU A 8 14.74 -2.21 19.67
C LEU A 8 15.78 -1.08 19.73
N GLU A 9 15.56 0.03 19.01
CA GLU A 9 16.34 1.25 19.24
C GLU A 9 15.93 1.79 20.62
N GLU A 10 16.92 1.98 21.50
CA GLU A 10 16.68 2.39 22.88
C GLU A 10 15.90 3.71 22.90
N PRO A 11 14.75 3.76 23.61
CA PRO A 11 14.00 4.99 23.72
C PRO A 11 14.84 6.03 24.47
N GLU A 12 14.93 7.26 23.95
CA GLU A 12 15.67 8.36 24.60
C GLU A 12 15.15 8.70 26.01
N SER A 13 13.95 8.22 26.37
CA SER A 13 13.38 8.33 27.70
C SER A 13 12.62 7.05 28.09
N GLU A 14 12.56 6.73 29.39
CA GLU A 14 11.83 5.58 29.95
C GLU A 14 10.32 5.54 29.60
N TYR A 15 9.78 6.65 29.05
CA TYR A 15 8.36 6.83 28.72
C TYR A 15 8.07 6.86 27.20
N THR A 16 9.06 6.70 26.33
CA THR A 16 8.83 6.73 24.87
C THR A 16 8.42 5.36 24.36
N GLU A 17 7.21 5.25 23.79
CA GLU A 17 6.75 4.02 23.12
C GLU A 17 7.69 3.66 21.95
N PRO A 18 8.22 2.43 21.87
CA PRO A 18 9.03 2.00 20.74
C PRO A 18 8.18 1.98 19.46
N ARG A 19 8.36 2.95 18.57
CA ARG A 19 7.61 3.05 17.31
C ARG A 19 8.42 2.47 16.17
N VAL A 20 7.79 1.62 15.36
CA VAL A 20 8.36 1.19 14.09
C VAL A 20 8.17 2.29 13.05
N SER A 21 9.19 2.57 12.24
CA SER A 21 9.04 3.65 11.25
C SER A 21 7.96 3.29 10.19
N PRO A 22 7.13 4.27 9.77
CA PRO A 22 6.08 4.04 8.77
C PRO A 22 6.62 3.45 7.46
N TYR A 23 7.84 3.85 7.08
CA TYR A 23 8.55 3.34 5.91
C TYR A 23 8.84 1.84 5.99
N ARG A 24 9.18 1.33 7.18
CA ARG A 24 9.44 -0.11 7.38
C ARG A 24 8.16 -0.92 7.30
N LEU A 25 7.08 -0.40 7.88
CA LEU A 25 5.76 -1.02 7.80
C LEU A 25 5.27 -1.07 6.35
N ALA A 26 5.37 0.04 5.61
CA ALA A 26 5.01 0.11 4.20
C ALA A 26 5.85 -0.83 3.33
N ALA A 27 7.16 -0.88 3.55
CA ALA A 27 8.06 -1.80 2.84
C ALA A 27 7.72 -3.27 3.14
N HIS A 28 7.37 -3.60 4.39
CA HIS A 28 6.99 -4.95 4.78
C HIS A 28 5.67 -5.39 4.16
N LEU A 29 4.64 -4.53 4.21
CA LEU A 29 3.36 -4.83 3.57
C LEU A 29 3.53 -5.00 2.06
N THR A 30 4.31 -4.12 1.43
CA THR A 30 4.59 -4.20 0.00
C THR A 30 5.29 -5.50 -0.38
N SER A 31 6.31 -5.91 0.38
CA SER A 31 7.02 -7.17 0.10
C SER A 31 6.13 -8.40 0.34
N ALA A 32 5.28 -8.38 1.37
CA ALA A 32 4.28 -9.43 1.60
C ALA A 32 3.31 -9.56 0.42
N PHE A 33 2.79 -8.43 -0.10
CA PHE A 33 1.94 -8.42 -1.29
C PHE A 33 2.64 -8.98 -2.53
N VAL A 34 3.89 -8.56 -2.78
CA VAL A 34 4.67 -9.06 -3.93
C VAL A 34 4.87 -10.57 -3.86
N ILE A 35 5.25 -11.09 -2.69
CA ILE A 35 5.44 -12.54 -2.49
C ILE A 35 4.12 -13.28 -2.69
N TYR A 36 3.04 -12.81 -2.06
CA TYR A 36 1.73 -13.46 -2.16
C TYR A 36 1.20 -13.47 -3.60
N CYS A 37 1.26 -12.34 -4.31
CA CYS A 37 0.87 -12.25 -5.71
C CYS A 37 1.72 -13.18 -6.60
N SER A 38 3.02 -13.30 -6.33
CA SER A 38 3.91 -14.20 -7.05
C SER A 38 3.52 -15.66 -6.80
N LEU A 39 3.26 -16.04 -5.55
CA LEU A 39 2.79 -17.39 -5.20
C LEU A 39 1.46 -17.70 -5.88
N LEU A 40 0.48 -16.80 -5.79
CA LEU A 40 -0.81 -16.95 -6.45
C LEU A 40 -0.66 -17.09 -7.96
N TRP A 41 0.19 -16.27 -8.58
CA TRP A 41 0.50 -16.35 -10.01
C TRP A 41 1.09 -17.71 -10.40
N THR A 42 2.07 -18.19 -9.62
CA THR A 42 2.70 -19.51 -9.87
C THR A 42 1.72 -20.66 -9.68
N ALA A 43 0.88 -20.62 -8.63
CA ALA A 43 -0.15 -21.62 -8.40
C ALA A 43 -1.17 -21.66 -9.54
N LEU A 44 -1.65 -20.50 -9.99
CA LEU A 44 -2.56 -20.42 -11.14
C LEU A 44 -1.90 -20.93 -12.42
N SER A 45 -0.62 -20.62 -12.64
CA SER A 45 0.13 -21.10 -13.81
C SER A 45 0.29 -22.62 -13.84
N VAL A 46 0.32 -23.28 -12.67
CA VAL A 46 0.41 -24.75 -12.56
C VAL A 46 -0.96 -25.42 -12.66
N VAL A 47 -2.00 -24.82 -12.07
CA VAL A 47 -3.35 -25.41 -11.97
C VAL A 47 -4.17 -25.17 -13.24
N MET A 48 -3.95 -24.05 -13.94
CA MET A 48 -4.74 -23.72 -15.12
C MET A 48 -4.25 -24.51 -16.35
N PRO A 49 -5.15 -25.18 -17.08
CA PRO A 49 -4.80 -25.88 -18.31
C PRO A 49 -4.32 -24.90 -19.38
N GLU A 50 -3.45 -25.39 -20.28
CA GLU A 50 -2.94 -24.58 -21.37
C GLU A 50 -4.10 -24.02 -22.23
N PRO A 51 -4.05 -22.72 -22.55
CA PRO A 51 -5.07 -22.12 -23.36
C PRO A 51 -5.07 -22.71 -24.78
N PRO A 52 -6.24 -22.95 -25.41
CA PRO A 52 -6.29 -23.37 -26.80
C PRO A 52 -5.73 -22.25 -27.69
N VAL A 53 -4.49 -22.44 -28.14
CA VAL A 53 -3.69 -21.47 -28.92
C VAL A 53 -4.32 -21.11 -30.27
N GLU A 54 -5.22 -21.95 -30.78
CA GLU A 54 -5.88 -21.75 -32.08
C GLU A 54 -7.18 -20.94 -32.01
N SER A 55 -7.68 -20.61 -30.81
CA SER A 55 -8.93 -19.84 -30.68
C SER A 55 -8.65 -18.33 -30.69
N LEU A 56 -8.89 -17.69 -31.85
CA LEU A 56 -8.90 -16.23 -32.00
C LEU A 56 -9.80 -15.53 -30.96
N ALA A 57 -10.94 -16.12 -30.61
CA ALA A 57 -11.85 -15.60 -29.60
C ALA A 57 -11.19 -15.58 -28.20
N TRP A 58 -10.42 -16.61 -27.87
CA TRP A 58 -9.70 -16.71 -26.60
C TRP A 58 -8.55 -15.71 -26.49
N VAL A 59 -7.74 -15.56 -27.56
CA VAL A 59 -6.63 -14.58 -27.60
C VAL A 59 -7.15 -13.15 -27.43
N ASN A 60 -8.25 -12.81 -28.11
CA ASN A 60 -8.90 -11.51 -27.99
C ASN A 60 -9.50 -11.28 -26.59
N GLY A 61 -10.13 -12.30 -26.01
CA GLY A 61 -10.63 -12.27 -24.63
C GLY A 61 -9.53 -12.04 -23.61
N ALA A 62 -8.44 -12.81 -23.68
CA ALA A 62 -7.28 -12.69 -22.79
C ALA A 62 -6.61 -11.31 -22.89
N THR A 63 -6.53 -10.75 -24.10
CA THR A 63 -5.97 -9.41 -24.32
C THR A 63 -6.85 -8.32 -23.70
N LYS A 64 -8.17 -8.43 -23.84
CA LYS A 64 -9.13 -7.49 -23.25
C LYS A 64 -9.09 -7.54 -21.72
N VAL A 65 -9.02 -8.75 -21.15
CA VAL A 65 -8.86 -8.94 -19.70
C VAL A 65 -7.54 -8.35 -19.22
N LYS A 66 -6.40 -8.64 -19.87
CA LYS A 66 -5.09 -8.05 -19.51
C LYS A 66 -5.10 -6.52 -19.55
N ARG A 67 -5.75 -5.90 -20.54
CA ARG A 67 -5.88 -4.44 -20.65
C ARG A 67 -6.61 -3.80 -19.48
N LEU A 68 -7.57 -4.50 -18.87
CA LEU A 68 -8.29 -4.02 -17.70
C LEU A 68 -7.62 -4.43 -16.38
N ALA A 69 -7.08 -5.64 -16.32
CA ALA A 69 -6.44 -6.17 -15.12
C ALA A 69 -5.19 -5.39 -14.74
N LEU A 70 -4.35 -4.98 -15.70
CA LEU A 70 -3.13 -4.21 -15.41
C LEU A 70 -3.40 -2.87 -14.69
N PRO A 71 -4.24 -1.95 -15.22
CA PRO A 71 -4.50 -0.68 -14.54
C PRO A 71 -5.24 -0.86 -13.21
N VAL A 72 -6.16 -1.82 -13.12
CA VAL A 72 -6.87 -2.11 -11.86
C VAL A 72 -5.91 -2.63 -10.80
N SER A 73 -5.02 -3.57 -11.13
CA SER A 73 -4.00 -4.08 -10.22
C SER A 73 -3.04 -2.99 -9.76
N LEU A 74 -2.64 -2.08 -10.65
CA LEU A 74 -1.82 -0.92 -10.29
C LEU A 74 -2.55 0.00 -9.31
N LEU A 75 -3.83 0.30 -9.57
CA LEU A 75 -4.66 1.13 -8.69
C LEU A 75 -4.78 0.50 -7.29
N VAL A 76 -5.08 -0.80 -7.23
CA VAL A 76 -5.14 -1.55 -5.96
C VAL A 76 -3.80 -1.50 -5.23
N GLY A 77 -2.69 -1.66 -5.94
CA GLY A 77 -1.35 -1.54 -5.37
C GLY A 77 -1.10 -0.17 -4.76
N ILE A 78 -1.42 0.92 -5.48
CA ILE A 78 -1.29 2.29 -4.99
C ILE A 78 -2.17 2.51 -3.74
N THR A 79 -3.41 2.03 -3.75
CA THR A 79 -4.31 2.13 -2.59
C THR A 79 -3.77 1.38 -1.37
N ALA A 80 -3.26 0.16 -1.56
CA ALA A 80 -2.68 -0.63 -0.48
C ALA A 80 -1.42 0.04 0.11
N LEU A 81 -0.54 0.59 -0.74
CA LEU A 81 0.63 1.35 -0.29
C LEU A 81 0.24 2.61 0.48
N SER A 82 -0.74 3.37 -0.03
CA SER A 82 -1.27 4.56 0.65
C SER A 82 -1.83 4.19 2.03
N GLY A 83 -2.60 3.10 2.13
CA GLY A 83 -3.10 2.59 3.41
C GLY A 83 -1.99 2.20 4.39
N ALA A 84 -0.88 1.66 3.90
CA ALA A 84 0.27 1.33 4.75
C ALA A 84 0.91 2.57 5.39
N PHE A 85 1.01 3.68 4.64
CA PHE A 85 1.49 4.96 5.17
C PHE A 85 0.50 5.57 6.16
N VAL A 86 -0.80 5.52 5.86
CA VAL A 86 -1.86 6.00 6.77
C VAL A 86 -1.83 5.25 8.10
N ALA A 87 -1.68 3.93 8.06
CA ALA A 87 -1.56 3.09 9.24
C ALA A 87 -0.25 3.38 10.00
N GLY A 88 0.87 3.53 9.29
CA GLY A 88 2.17 3.80 9.92
C GLY A 88 2.26 5.18 10.59
N ASN A 89 1.57 6.19 10.05
CA ASN A 89 1.57 7.56 10.59
C ASN A 89 0.42 7.84 11.56
N ASP A 90 -0.36 6.82 11.94
CA ASP A 90 -1.60 6.93 12.72
C ASP A 90 -2.62 7.93 12.16
N ALA A 91 -2.51 8.29 10.88
CA ALA A 91 -3.33 9.31 10.24
C ALA A 91 -4.81 8.91 10.17
N GLY A 92 -5.12 7.62 10.32
CA GLY A 92 -6.48 7.11 10.44
C GLY A 92 -7.24 7.65 11.66
N ARG A 93 -6.55 8.17 12.68
CA ARG A 93 -7.19 8.76 13.86
C ARG A 93 -7.55 10.23 13.69
N ALA A 94 -7.04 10.90 12.65
CA ALA A 94 -7.22 12.34 12.45
C ALA A 94 -8.67 12.70 12.09
N TYR A 95 -9.34 11.88 11.27
CA TYR A 95 -10.73 12.08 10.86
C TYR A 95 -11.50 10.75 10.93
N ASN A 96 -12.34 10.59 11.95
CA ASN A 96 -13.13 9.36 12.18
C ASN A 96 -14.56 9.45 11.61
N THR A 97 -14.79 10.30 10.62
CA THR A 97 -16.10 10.51 9.98
C THR A 97 -16.00 10.26 8.47
N PHE A 98 -17.12 9.85 7.86
CA PHE A 98 -17.20 9.55 6.44
C PHE A 98 -18.61 9.94 5.93
N PRO A 99 -18.76 10.55 4.73
CA PRO A 99 -17.73 10.81 3.71
C PRO A 99 -16.93 12.11 3.90
N LYS A 100 -17.32 12.96 4.86
CA LYS A 100 -16.63 14.21 5.19
C LYS A 100 -15.51 13.98 6.21
N MET A 101 -14.52 14.87 6.23
CA MET A 101 -13.43 14.90 7.21
C MET A 101 -13.83 15.81 8.38
N GLY A 102 -14.71 15.32 9.26
CA GLY A 102 -15.39 16.11 10.29
C GLY A 102 -16.62 16.79 9.70
N ASP A 103 -16.75 18.10 9.93
CA ASP A 103 -17.85 18.89 9.39
C ASP A 103 -17.61 19.36 7.94
N THR A 104 -16.36 19.28 7.49
CA THR A 104 -15.88 19.83 6.20
C THR A 104 -15.43 18.72 5.25
N TRP A 105 -15.50 18.96 3.94
CA TRP A 105 -15.02 18.01 2.93
C TRP A 105 -13.49 17.98 2.80
N ILE A 106 -12.87 19.16 2.87
CA ILE A 106 -11.42 19.36 2.86
C ILE A 106 -11.12 20.30 4.03
N PRO A 107 -10.34 19.86 5.03
CA PRO A 107 -9.91 20.73 6.12
C PRO A 107 -9.01 21.87 5.62
N ASP A 108 -9.14 23.07 6.19
CA ASP A 108 -8.34 24.22 5.77
C ASP A 108 -6.84 24.06 6.11
N ASP A 109 -6.53 23.20 7.08
CA ASP A 109 -5.16 22.91 7.55
C ASP A 109 -4.36 21.96 6.65
N VAL A 110 -4.94 21.40 5.58
CA VAL A 110 -4.22 20.47 4.69
C VAL A 110 -3.03 21.15 4.01
N LEU A 111 -3.13 22.47 3.77
CA LEU A 111 -2.07 23.28 3.14
C LEU A 111 -1.26 24.11 4.16
N SER A 112 -1.55 24.02 5.46
CA SER A 112 -0.86 24.81 6.50
C SER A 112 0.46 24.18 6.96
N MET A 113 0.89 23.07 6.34
CA MET A 113 2.21 22.47 6.56
C MET A 113 3.32 23.48 6.22
N LYS A 114 3.97 24.01 7.26
CA LYS A 114 5.16 24.85 7.12
C LYS A 114 6.29 24.03 6.48
N PRO A 115 7.01 24.56 5.48
CA PRO A 115 8.18 23.88 4.93
C PRO A 115 9.24 23.72 6.05
N PRO A 116 9.92 22.57 6.14
CA PRO A 116 10.94 22.33 7.17
C PRO A 116 12.24 23.12 6.94
N LEU A 117 12.29 23.99 5.94
CA LEU A 117 13.44 24.84 5.64
C LEU A 117 13.31 26.17 6.38
N GLU A 118 13.64 26.17 7.67
CA GLU A 118 14.23 27.36 8.27
C GLU A 118 15.67 27.45 7.74
N LEU A 119 15.84 28.11 6.59
CA LEU A 119 17.15 28.58 6.15
C LEU A 119 17.56 29.71 7.10
N PHE A 120 18.69 29.49 7.78
CA PHE A 120 19.46 30.50 8.52
C PHE A 120 19.74 31.74 7.67
#